data_AF-A0A8J2JT80-F1
#
_entry.id   AF-A0A8J2JT80-F1
#
_cell.length_a   1.000
_cell.length_b   1.000
_cell.length_c   1.000
_cell.angle_alpha   90.00
_cell.angle_beta   90.00
_cell.angle_gamma   90.00
#
_symmetry.space_group_name_H-M   'P 1'
#
loop_
_entity.id
_entity.type
_entity.pdbx_description
1 polymer ?
#
loop_
_entity_poly.entity_id
_entity_poly.type
_entity_poly.pdbx_seq_one_letter_code
_entity_poly.pdbx_strand_id
1 'polypeptide(L)'
;MELSVADALAQLTVTERLKQCNYCSTRLKKDPSGSTGNLMKHIKRFHKNINIGGSDPEPEGPLKKYFKAAHGFNEVEFENRLLDFIVMDNLPYAVGNSSFFKTFALYGRDTAKAIIPSSSTIKRKLSSRYEVQKQELKTILKEAPGKLSLIRRT
;
A
#
# COMPACT_ATOMS: atom_id res chain seq x y z
N MET A 1 -46.80 -10.56 26.31
CA MET A 1 -45.68 -9.66 26.68
C MET A 1 -45.06 -9.20 25.38
N GLU A 2 -45.63 -8.15 24.79
CA GLU A 2 -45.19 -7.65 23.50
C GLU A 2 -43.99 -6.74 23.71
N LEU A 3 -42.83 -7.14 23.17
CA LEU A 3 -41.67 -6.25 23.12
C LEU A 3 -42.01 -5.07 22.21
N SER A 4 -41.85 -3.85 22.73
CA SER A 4 -42.05 -2.60 22.01
C SER A 4 -41.18 -2.54 20.74
N VAL A 5 -41.76 -2.04 19.64
CA VAL A 5 -41.05 -1.81 18.36
C VAL A 5 -39.84 -0.88 18.55
N ALA A 6 -39.87 0.00 19.56
CA ALA A 6 -38.74 0.85 19.92
C ALA A 6 -37.55 0.03 20.48
N ASP A 7 -37.82 -1.04 21.23
CA ASP A 7 -36.77 -1.90 21.79
C ASP A 7 -36.15 -2.80 20.71
N ALA A 8 -36.93 -3.22 19.71
CA ALA A 8 -36.43 -3.96 18.55
C ALA A 8 -35.55 -3.10 17.63
N LEU A 9 -35.93 -1.84 17.38
CA LEU A 9 -35.13 -0.87 16.62
C LEU A 9 -33.85 -0.46 17.36
N ALA A 10 -33.91 -0.31 18.69
CA ALA A 10 -32.71 -0.07 19.50
C ALA A 10 -31.72 -1.25 19.41
N GLN A 11 -32.20 -2.50 19.43
CA GLN A 11 -31.34 -3.69 19.30
C GLN A 11 -30.73 -3.84 17.89
N LEU A 12 -31.44 -3.44 16.83
CA LEU A 12 -30.92 -3.43 15.45
C LEU A 12 -29.80 -2.38 15.26
N THR A 13 -29.91 -1.19 15.86
CA THR A 13 -28.86 -0.15 15.75
C THR A 13 -27.58 -0.46 16.54
N VAL A 14 -27.66 -1.33 17.56
CA VAL A 14 -26.51 -1.74 18.38
C VAL A 14 -25.65 -2.77 17.66
N THR A 15 -26.24 -3.64 16.84
CA THR A 15 -25.52 -4.69 16.13
C THR A 15 -24.72 -4.18 14.91
N GLU A 16 -25.19 -3.13 14.22
CA GLU A 16 -24.49 -2.52 13.07
C GLU A 16 -23.22 -1.74 13.43
N ARG A 17 -22.99 -1.49 14.73
CA ARG A 17 -21.85 -0.73 15.23
C ARG A 17 -20.76 -1.61 15.81
N LEU A 18 -20.75 -2.91 15.56
CA LEU A 18 -19.70 -3.80 16.05
C LEU A 18 -18.81 -4.33 14.90
N LYS A 19 -17.49 -4.26 15.07
CA LYS A 19 -16.50 -4.93 14.21
C LYS A 19 -15.93 -6.13 14.96
N GLN A 20 -15.90 -7.30 14.34
CA GLN A 20 -15.35 -8.52 14.93
C GLN A 20 -13.84 -8.62 14.67
N CYS A 21 -13.07 -9.02 15.68
CA CYS A 21 -11.67 -9.39 15.54
C CYS A 21 -11.55 -10.79 14.92
N ASN A 22 -10.75 -10.94 13.87
CA ASN A 22 -10.57 -12.23 13.18
C ASN A 22 -9.69 -13.23 13.95
N TYR A 23 -9.01 -12.80 15.01
CA TYR A 23 -8.04 -13.63 15.75
C TYR A 23 -8.56 -14.17 17.08
N CYS A 24 -9.61 -13.56 17.64
CA CYS A 24 -10.25 -14.04 18.87
C CYS A 24 -11.78 -13.90 18.85
N SER A 25 -12.37 -13.58 17.70
CA SER A 25 -13.82 -13.37 17.53
C SER A 25 -14.46 -12.32 18.46
N THR A 26 -13.64 -11.53 19.17
CA THR A 26 -14.12 -10.46 20.06
C THR A 26 -14.79 -9.36 19.24
N ARG A 27 -16.00 -8.96 19.63
CA ARG A 27 -16.77 -7.88 18.99
C ARG A 27 -16.44 -6.54 19.65
N LEU A 28 -16.04 -5.56 18.85
CA LEU A 28 -15.60 -4.24 19.31
C LEU A 28 -16.48 -3.14 18.74
N LYS A 29 -16.71 -2.07 19.51
CA LYS A 29 -17.45 -0.90 19.03
C LYS A 29 -16.70 -0.21 17.87
N LYS A 30 -17.38 -0.09 16.73
CA LYS A 30 -17.01 0.67 15.55
C LYS A 30 -16.97 2.15 15.94
N ASP A 31 -15.89 2.81 15.59
CA ASP A 31 -15.76 4.24 15.80
C ASP A 31 -16.80 4.99 14.93
N PRO A 32 -17.47 6.03 15.44
CA PRO A 32 -18.43 6.82 14.66
C PRO A 32 -17.84 7.39 13.37
N SER A 33 -16.54 7.68 13.34
CA SER A 33 -15.82 8.14 12.14
C SER A 33 -15.53 7.04 11.12
N GLY A 34 -15.88 5.78 11.41
CA GLY A 34 -15.52 4.61 10.59
C GLY A 34 -14.10 4.09 10.82
N SER A 35 -13.30 4.80 11.64
CA SER A 35 -11.92 4.45 11.98
C SER A 35 -11.75 3.03 12.54
N THR A 36 -10.57 2.45 12.32
CA THR A 36 -10.15 1.14 12.82
C THR A 36 -9.36 1.22 14.14
N GLY A 37 -9.28 2.41 14.75
CA GLY A 37 -8.47 2.67 15.95
C GLY A 37 -8.78 1.73 17.13
N ASN A 38 -10.05 1.43 17.40
CA ASN A 38 -10.43 0.52 18.48
C ASN A 38 -10.00 -0.93 18.21
N LEU A 39 -10.12 -1.39 16.97
CA LEU A 39 -9.65 -2.71 16.54
C LEU A 39 -8.11 -2.80 16.66
N MET A 40 -7.40 -1.74 16.26
CA MET A 40 -5.94 -1.68 16.37
C MET A 40 -5.46 -1.70 17.83
N LYS A 41 -6.13 -0.97 18.73
CA LYS A 41 -5.83 -0.99 20.17
C LYS A 41 -6.05 -2.39 20.77
N HIS A 42 -7.12 -3.08 20.37
CA HIS A 42 -7.39 -4.45 20.80
C HIS A 42 -6.29 -5.41 20.36
N ILE A 43 -5.90 -5.37 19.08
CA ILE A 43 -4.87 -6.25 18.52
C ILE A 43 -3.53 -6.02 19.22
N LYS A 44 -3.12 -4.76 19.45
CA LYS A 44 -1.89 -4.46 20.20
C LYS A 44 -1.88 -5.01 21.63
N ARG A 45 -3.04 -5.07 22.29
CA ARG A 45 -3.15 -5.52 23.70
C ARG A 45 -3.23 -7.04 23.84
N PHE A 46 -4.04 -7.68 23.01
CA PHE A 46 -4.40 -9.11 23.15
C PHE A 46 -3.74 -10.01 22.11
N HIS A 47 -3.23 -9.44 21.03
CA HIS A 47 -2.56 -10.14 19.94
C HIS A 47 -1.17 -9.55 19.74
N LYS A 48 -0.37 -9.52 20.81
CA LYS A 48 0.98 -8.91 20.83
C LYS A 48 1.92 -9.48 19.77
N ASN A 49 1.68 -10.72 19.33
CA ASN A 49 2.45 -11.40 18.29
C ASN A 49 1.97 -11.10 16.86
N ILE A 50 0.92 -10.28 16.70
CA ILE A 50 0.35 -9.90 15.41
C ILE A 50 0.73 -8.44 15.12
N ASN A 51 1.77 -8.25 14.32
CA ASN A 51 2.17 -6.93 13.83
C ASN A 51 1.23 -6.48 12.70
N ILE A 52 0.22 -5.67 13.06
CA ILE A 52 -0.65 -5.02 12.07
C ILE A 52 -0.20 -3.58 11.86
N GLY A 53 0.73 -3.48 10.93
CA GLY A 53 1.41 -2.26 10.52
C GLY A 53 2.64 -2.78 9.82
N GLY A 54 2.72 -2.59 8.50
CA GLY A 54 3.81 -3.13 7.68
C GLY A 54 5.15 -2.56 8.13
N SER A 55 5.76 -3.22 9.11
CA SER A 55 7.15 -3.61 9.03
C SER A 55 7.08 -5.10 8.72
N ASP A 56 7.61 -5.49 7.55
CA ASP A 56 8.07 -6.86 7.36
C ASP A 56 8.87 -7.29 8.61
N PRO A 57 8.92 -8.60 8.94
CA PRO A 57 9.82 -9.06 10.00
C PRO A 57 11.19 -8.41 9.80
N GLU A 58 11.69 -7.78 10.86
CA GLU A 58 13.01 -7.14 10.87
C GLU A 58 13.99 -8.13 10.22
N PRO A 59 14.74 -7.74 9.17
CA PRO A 59 15.50 -8.72 8.41
C PRO A 59 16.50 -9.40 9.34
N GLU A 60 16.25 -10.67 9.64
CA GLU A 60 17.16 -11.48 10.43
C GLU A 60 18.35 -11.87 9.56
N GLY A 61 19.56 -11.69 10.10
CA GLY A 61 20.81 -12.00 9.40
C GLY A 61 21.62 -10.77 8.96
N PRO A 62 22.57 -10.93 8.02
CA PRO A 62 23.58 -9.93 7.69
C PRO A 62 23.02 -8.61 7.14
N LEU A 63 21.71 -8.54 6.84
CA LEU A 63 21.03 -7.35 6.38
C LEU A 63 20.75 -6.33 7.50
N LYS A 64 20.66 -6.77 8.77
CA LYS A 64 20.33 -5.91 9.94
C LYS A 64 21.34 -4.79 10.18
N LYS A 65 22.61 -5.00 9.83
CA LYS A 65 23.68 -4.00 10.00
C LYS A 65 23.57 -2.83 9.02
N TYR A 66 22.85 -2.99 7.90
CA TYR A 66 22.75 -1.97 6.85
C TYR A 66 21.63 -0.96 7.09
N PHE A 67 20.68 -1.25 7.98
CA PHE A 67 19.59 -0.34 8.36
C PHE A 67 19.94 0.62 9.50
N LYS A 68 21.14 0.52 10.08
CA LYS A 68 21.54 1.29 11.29
C LYS A 68 22.39 2.55 11.04
N ALA A 69 22.70 2.93 9.81
CA ALA A 69 23.53 4.10 9.55
C ALA A 69 22.70 5.30 9.06
N ALA A 70 22.37 6.21 9.98
CA ALA A 70 22.03 7.58 9.66
C ALA A 70 23.32 8.34 9.30
N HIS A 71 23.85 8.11 8.10
CA HIS A 71 24.95 8.89 7.55
C HIS A 71 24.60 9.31 6.12
N GLY A 72 25.04 10.50 5.73
CA GLY A 72 24.74 11.10 4.43
C GLY A 72 25.08 10.18 3.25
N PHE A 73 24.54 10.53 2.08
CA PHE A 73 24.73 9.77 0.85
C PHE A 73 26.21 9.42 0.61
N ASN A 74 26.50 8.13 0.48
CA ASN A 74 27.81 7.59 0.12
C ASN A 74 27.68 7.00 -1.28
N GLU A 75 28.39 7.60 -2.24
CA GLU A 75 28.34 7.22 -3.66
C GLU A 75 28.81 5.79 -3.89
N VAL A 76 29.92 5.39 -3.26
CA VAL A 76 30.48 4.03 -3.37
C VAL A 76 29.51 2.98 -2.81
N GLU A 77 28.87 3.28 -1.67
CA GLU A 77 27.87 2.38 -1.10
C GLU A 77 26.64 2.27 -2.01
N PHE A 78 26.16 3.39 -2.57
CA PHE A 78 25.05 3.37 -3.51
C PHE A 78 25.36 2.55 -4.77
N GLU A 79 26.55 2.69 -5.34
CA GLU A 79 27.00 1.90 -6.48
C GLU A 79 27.03 0.41 -6.15
N ASN A 80 27.61 0.02 -5.01
CA ASN A 80 27.63 -1.38 -4.58
C ASN A 80 26.21 -1.94 -4.39
N ARG A 81 25.28 -1.16 -3.81
CA ARG A 81 23.87 -1.57 -3.67
C ARG A 81 23.16 -1.72 -5.01
N LEU A 82 23.48 -0.87 -5.98
CA LEU A 82 22.94 -0.99 -7.33
C LEU A 82 23.44 -2.28 -8.00
N LEU A 83 24.72 -2.61 -7.84
CA LEU A 83 25.28 -3.86 -8.35
C LEU A 83 24.62 -5.09 -7.71
N ASP A 84 24.48 -5.09 -6.38
CA ASP A 84 23.76 -6.15 -5.66
C ASP A 84 22.33 -6.31 -6.19
N PHE A 85 21.59 -5.21 -6.36
CA PHE A 85 20.23 -5.22 -6.88
C PHE A 85 20.14 -5.84 -8.28
N ILE A 86 21.08 -5.49 -9.17
CA ILE A 86 21.11 -6.03 -10.53
C ILE A 86 21.40 -7.53 -10.52
N VAL A 87 22.40 -7.97 -9.74
CA VAL A 87 22.82 -9.38 -9.71
C VAL A 87 21.79 -10.26 -9.00
N MET A 88 21.31 -9.83 -7.84
CA MET A 88 20.44 -10.64 -6.99
C MET A 88 19.03 -10.78 -7.57
N ASP A 89 18.50 -9.72 -8.17
CA ASP A 89 17.16 -9.74 -8.82
C ASP A 89 17.24 -10.04 -10.33
N ASN A 90 18.42 -10.41 -10.84
CA ASN A 90 18.69 -10.73 -12.25
C ASN A 90 18.12 -9.69 -13.22
N LEU A 91 18.40 -8.41 -12.95
CA LEU A 91 17.90 -7.30 -13.74
C LEU A 91 18.81 -7.01 -14.94
N PRO A 92 18.28 -6.45 -16.03
CA PRO A 92 19.11 -5.97 -17.13
C PRO A 92 20.04 -4.85 -16.68
N TYR A 93 21.31 -4.88 -17.08
CA TYR A 93 22.28 -3.79 -16.83
C TYR A 93 21.79 -2.42 -17.33
N ALA A 94 20.93 -2.42 -18.34
CA ALA A 94 20.29 -1.22 -18.87
C ALA A 94 19.43 -0.45 -17.85
N VAL A 95 19.07 -1.05 -16.70
CA VAL A 95 18.27 -0.38 -15.67
C VAL A 95 18.95 0.91 -15.16
N GLY A 96 20.28 0.92 -15.04
CA GLY A 96 21.05 2.10 -14.64
C GLY A 96 20.95 3.26 -15.65
N ASN A 97 20.61 2.97 -16.90
CA ASN A 97 20.43 3.98 -17.95
C ASN A 97 19.01 4.53 -18.02
N SER A 98 18.04 3.88 -17.37
CA SER A 98 16.64 4.33 -17.38
C SER A 98 16.50 5.67 -16.68
N SER A 99 15.98 6.68 -17.40
CA SER A 99 15.68 7.99 -16.83
C SER A 99 14.67 7.92 -15.69
N PHE A 100 13.68 7.01 -15.80
CA PHE A 100 12.70 6.77 -14.74
C PHE A 100 13.35 6.15 -13.49
N PHE A 101 14.29 5.22 -13.66
CA PHE A 101 15.01 4.64 -12.54
C PHE A 101 15.88 5.67 -11.83
N LYS A 102 16.62 6.49 -12.57
CA LYS A 102 17.43 7.59 -12.00
C LYS A 102 16.57 8.54 -11.18
N THR A 103 15.43 8.97 -11.74
CA THR A 103 14.47 9.82 -11.03
C THR A 103 13.93 9.14 -9.78
N PHE A 104 13.52 7.87 -9.86
CA PHE A 104 13.04 7.10 -8.72
C PHE A 104 14.08 6.99 -7.59
N ALA A 105 15.34 6.67 -7.93
CA ALA A 105 16.43 6.56 -6.97
C ALA A 105 16.72 7.91 -6.28
N LEU A 106 16.70 9.01 -7.03
CA LEU A 106 16.87 10.36 -6.49
C LEU A 106 15.71 10.77 -5.56
N TYR A 107 14.46 10.49 -5.93
CA TYR A 107 13.32 10.74 -5.03
C TYR A 107 13.36 9.87 -3.78
N GLY A 108 13.77 8.61 -3.92
CA GLY A 108 13.92 7.68 -2.80
C GLY A 108 14.92 8.18 -1.76
N ARG A 109 16.05 8.75 -2.22
CA ARG A 109 17.11 9.33 -1.37
C ARG A 109 16.57 10.36 -0.38
N ASP A 110 15.75 11.31 -0.84
CA ASP A 110 15.24 12.40 0.00
C ASP A 110 14.11 11.96 0.93
N THR A 111 13.63 10.73 0.76
CA THR A 111 12.54 10.15 1.54
C THR A 111 13.03 8.99 2.40
N ALA A 112 14.01 9.25 3.28
CA ALA A 112 14.61 8.26 4.18
C ALA A 112 13.61 7.49 5.08
N LYS A 113 12.33 7.90 5.13
CA LYS A 113 11.23 7.23 5.85
C LYS A 113 10.12 6.70 4.94
N ALA A 114 10.28 6.78 3.62
CA ALA A 114 9.29 6.25 2.69
C ALA A 114 9.27 4.73 2.79
N ILE A 115 8.10 4.19 3.08
CA ILE A 115 7.86 2.76 3.07
C ILE A 115 7.65 2.36 1.61
N ILE A 116 8.50 1.46 1.11
CA ILE A 116 8.33 0.86 -0.21
C ILE A 116 7.02 0.04 -0.19
N PRO A 117 6.03 0.34 -1.03
CA PRO A 117 4.77 -0.38 -1.02
C PRO A 117 4.94 -1.84 -1.45
N SER A 118 4.13 -2.75 -0.87
CA SER A 118 4.11 -4.16 -1.26
C SER A 118 3.71 -4.37 -2.73
N SER A 119 4.06 -5.53 -3.30
CA SER A 119 3.69 -5.90 -4.67
C SER A 119 2.19 -5.82 -4.94
N SER A 120 1.35 -6.25 -3.99
CA SER A 120 -0.11 -6.14 -4.08
C SER A 120 -0.59 -4.69 -4.07
N THR A 121 0.06 -3.83 -3.28
CA THR A 121 -0.23 -2.39 -3.25
C THR A 121 0.16 -1.72 -4.56
N ILE A 122 1.32 -2.07 -5.13
CA ILE A 122 1.78 -1.57 -6.43
C ILE A 122 0.79 -1.99 -7.52
N LYS A 123 0.43 -3.28 -7.60
CA LYS A 123 -0.56 -3.79 -8.57
C LYS A 123 -1.88 -3.04 -8.48
N ARG A 124 -2.43 -2.92 -7.27
CA ARG A 124 -3.69 -2.19 -7.04
C ARG A 124 -3.61 -0.73 -7.48
N LYS A 125 -2.52 -0.03 -7.12
CA LYS A 125 -2.31 1.37 -7.54
C LYS A 125 -2.17 1.50 -9.05
N LEU A 126 -1.46 0.57 -9.69
CA LEU A 126 -1.30 0.55 -11.15
C LEU A 126 -2.64 0.34 -11.86
N SER A 127 -3.41 -0.67 -11.45
CA SER A 127 -4.75 -0.92 -12.00
C SER A 127 -5.69 0.27 -11.80
N SER A 128 -5.65 0.91 -10.63
CA SER A 128 -6.44 2.12 -10.36
C SER A 128 -6.05 3.27 -11.29
N ARG A 129 -4.75 3.53 -11.48
CA ARG A 129 -4.29 4.57 -12.42
C ARG A 129 -4.70 4.29 -13.85
N TYR A 130 -4.59 3.04 -14.28
CA TYR A 130 -5.01 2.62 -15.61
C TYR A 130 -6.50 2.87 -15.84
N GLU A 131 -7.37 2.49 -14.89
CA GLU A 131 -8.81 2.70 -15.04
C GLU A 131 -9.16 4.19 -15.04
N VAL A 132 -8.49 5.04 -14.25
CA VAL A 132 -8.68 6.49 -14.31
C VAL A 132 -8.34 7.03 -15.70
N GLN A 133 -7.14 6.74 -16.21
CA GLN A 133 -6.71 7.20 -17.54
C GLN A 133 -7.60 6.68 -18.67
N LYS A 134 -8.07 5.44 -18.56
CA LYS A 134 -9.01 4.84 -19.52
C LYS A 134 -10.36 5.56 -19.52
N GLN A 135 -10.86 5.97 -18.37
CA GLN A 135 -12.11 6.75 -18.30
C GLN A 135 -11.91 8.15 -18.88
N GLU A 136 -10.80 8.82 -18.57
CA GLU A 136 -10.44 10.11 -19.17
C GLU A 136 -10.38 10.01 -20.71
N LEU A 137 -9.69 8.99 -21.23
CA LEU A 137 -9.63 8.73 -22.68
C LEU A 137 -11.02 8.45 -23.28
N LYS A 138 -11.88 7.69 -22.59
CA LYS A 138 -13.25 7.45 -23.05
C LYS A 138 -14.07 8.73 -23.12
N THR A 139 -13.91 9.64 -22.17
CA THR A 139 -14.57 10.95 -22.18
C THR A 139 -14.12 11.76 -23.38
N ILE A 140 -12.81 11.89 -23.59
CA ILE A 140 -12.24 12.58 -24.75
C ILE A 140 -12.77 12.00 -26.07
N LEU A 141 -12.83 10.66 -26.18
CA LEU A 141 -13.33 9.98 -27.37
C LEU A 141 -14.83 10.24 -27.62
N LYS A 142 -15.65 10.31 -26.55
CA LYS A 142 -17.08 10.61 -26.66
C LYS A 142 -17.35 12.06 -27.06
N GLU A 143 -16.49 12.99 -26.63
CA GLU A 143 -16.61 14.42 -26.92
C GLU A 143 -16.06 14.81 -28.30
N ALA A 144 -15.38 13.89 -29.01
CA ALA A 144 -14.81 14.11 -30.34
C ALA A 144 -15.33 13.13 -31.42
N PRO A 145 -16.67 12.99 -31.62
CA PRO A 145 -17.20 12.10 -32.64
C PRO A 145 -16.74 12.53 -34.05
N GLY A 146 -16.18 11.60 -34.80
CA GLY A 146 -15.75 11.79 -36.20
C GLY A 146 -14.40 12.50 -36.42
N LYS A 147 -13.70 12.93 -35.36
CA LYS A 147 -12.41 13.64 -35.47
C LYS A 147 -11.18 12.80 -35.16
N LEU A 148 -11.37 11.56 -34.71
CA LEU A 148 -10.31 10.66 -34.27
C LEU A 148 -10.33 9.39 -35.11
N SER A 149 -9.18 9.04 -35.69
CA SER A 149 -8.97 7.78 -36.40
C SER A 149 -7.89 6.98 -35.68
N LEU A 150 -8.13 5.68 -35.49
CA LEU A 150 -7.14 4.76 -34.94
C LEU A 150 -6.34 4.17 -36.10
N ILE A 151 -5.04 4.48 -36.17
CA ILE A 151 -4.14 3.88 -37.15
C ILE A 151 -3.86 2.45 -36.70
N ARG A 152 -4.33 1.48 -37.48
CA ARG A 152 -3.99 0.07 -37.27
C ARG A 152 -2.59 -0.16 -37.82
N ARG A 153 -1.61 -0.37 -36.95
CA ARG A 153 -0.29 -0.87 -37.39
C ARG A 153 -0.45 -2.36 -37.71
N THR A 154 -0.51 -2.67 -39.00
CA THR A 154 -0.31 -4.03 -39.54
C THR A 154 1.17 -4.36 -39.59
#